data_AF-A0A9C6W5J1-F1
#
_entry.id   AF-A0A9C6W5J1-F1
#
_cell.length_a   1.000
_cell.length_b   1.000
_cell.length_c   1.000
_cell.angle_alpha   90.00
_cell.angle_beta   90.00
_cell.angle_gamma   90.00
#
_symmetry.space_group_name_H-M   'P 1'
#
loop_
_entity.id
_entity.type
_entity.pdbx_description
1 polymer ?
#
loop_
_entity_poly.entity_id
_entity_poly.type
_entity_poly.pdbx_seq_one_letter_code
_entity_poly.pdbx_strand_id
1 'polypeptide(L)'
;MSFIKTDDISVRLTSIFMKLVGLWMATERSEQRIRDITVGYTLVAIIFAMWLQTTDMYYSWGDFSACLFAACNILSLTMPFIKILVLLAHKEDFFRLIFYLQRKFLHGNYNDYERKIVISCKRKCTFFICFFTLFTLATVASYIINPLVANIGRNESDRVLPFNMWIDLPLTVTPYYEIIFVLQVLSLYHIGISYFCFDNFLCIMNLHVAGQFRVLQYRIANMPDLMDKVKQSGDKILNTGSSCLANECYSIFKKYIRQHQALIAYCGKLEEVFSLIILEQVLMFSLLICLDGYQVLMADASTSIRVIFICHILACLCQLLMFTYSCDCIIRESGSIATAAYKGPWLVLPMSTSGRMMRKDLTLIILRSHIPCCLTGKGFFVVSLETYTSVLSTAASYFTLLRQRETP
;
A
#
# COMPACT_ATOMS: atom_id res chain seq x y z
N MET A 1 6.54 -4.40 -23.47
CA MET A 1 5.92 -5.73 -23.15
C MET A 1 4.99 -5.60 -21.93
N SER A 2 3.88 -6.37 -21.79
CA SER A 2 2.88 -6.14 -20.72
C SER A 2 3.47 -6.36 -19.33
N PHE A 3 3.51 -5.32 -18.48
CA PHE A 3 4.18 -5.35 -17.17
C PHE A 3 3.61 -6.43 -16.25
N ILE A 4 2.33 -6.79 -16.40
CA ILE A 4 1.68 -7.87 -15.66
C ILE A 4 0.59 -8.51 -16.54
N LYS A 5 0.80 -9.74 -17.02
CA LYS A 5 -0.26 -10.54 -17.66
C LYS A 5 -0.90 -11.41 -16.58
N THR A 6 -1.84 -10.82 -15.84
CA THR A 6 -2.61 -11.50 -14.79
C THR A 6 -4.09 -11.16 -14.92
N ASP A 7 -4.96 -12.11 -14.64
CA ASP A 7 -6.42 -11.90 -14.56
C ASP A 7 -6.84 -11.03 -13.37
N ASP A 8 -5.88 -10.63 -12.53
CA ASP A 8 -6.13 -9.81 -11.36
C ASP A 8 -6.25 -8.33 -11.74
N ILE A 9 -7.48 -7.81 -11.63
CA ILE A 9 -7.82 -6.42 -11.96
C ILE A 9 -7.02 -5.45 -11.10
N SER A 10 -6.82 -5.76 -9.82
CA SER A 10 -6.11 -4.89 -8.87
C SER A 10 -4.67 -4.66 -9.31
N VAL A 11 -3.96 -5.75 -9.59
CA VAL A 11 -2.57 -5.75 -10.01
C VAL A 11 -2.41 -5.09 -11.38
N ARG A 12 -3.35 -5.31 -12.31
CA ARG A 12 -3.34 -4.65 -13.63
C ARG A 12 -3.56 -3.14 -13.53
N LEU A 13 -4.48 -2.70 -12.67
CA LEU A 13 -4.77 -1.29 -12.45
C LEU A 13 -3.56 -0.58 -11.83
N THR A 14 -3.00 -1.12 -10.75
CA THR A 14 -1.80 -0.57 -10.10
C THR A 14 -0.59 -0.60 -11.03
N SER A 15 -0.46 -1.60 -11.89
CA SER A 15 0.55 -1.62 -12.95
C SER A 15 0.47 -0.42 -13.89
N ILE A 16 -0.74 0.01 -14.25
CA ILE A 16 -0.92 1.14 -15.18
C ILE A 16 -0.50 2.43 -14.47
N PHE A 17 -0.91 2.60 -13.22
CA PHE A 17 -0.51 3.76 -12.41
C PHE A 17 1.00 3.82 -12.19
N MET A 18 1.64 2.70 -11.87
CA MET A 18 3.09 2.63 -11.71
C MET A 18 3.85 2.99 -13.00
N LYS A 19 3.30 2.61 -14.17
CA LYS A 19 3.85 3.02 -15.47
C LYS A 19 3.76 4.52 -15.69
N LEU A 20 2.62 5.12 -15.37
CA LEU A 20 2.41 6.57 -15.51
C LEU A 20 3.40 7.37 -14.64
N VAL A 21 3.80 6.83 -13.49
CA VAL A 21 4.75 7.46 -12.56
C VAL A 21 6.22 7.17 -12.91
N GLY A 22 6.49 6.31 -13.89
CA GLY A 22 7.87 5.99 -14.28
C GLY A 22 8.48 4.77 -13.57
N LEU A 23 7.72 4.00 -12.81
CA LEU A 23 8.24 2.84 -12.07
C LEU A 23 7.76 1.53 -12.69
N TRP A 24 8.42 1.12 -13.77
CA TRP A 24 8.23 -0.21 -14.37
C TRP A 24 9.55 -0.95 -14.63
N MET A 25 9.43 -2.26 -14.80
CA MET A 25 10.51 -3.17 -15.14
C MET A 25 10.81 -2.99 -16.62
N ALA A 26 11.92 -2.32 -16.91
CA ALA A 26 12.43 -2.14 -18.25
C ALA A 26 13.42 -3.27 -18.57
N THR A 27 13.06 -4.08 -19.56
CA THR A 27 13.87 -5.21 -20.04
C THR A 27 14.90 -4.77 -21.08
N GLU A 28 14.57 -3.77 -21.88
CA GLU A 28 15.44 -3.22 -22.93
C GLU A 28 16.09 -1.90 -22.52
N ARG A 29 17.25 -1.58 -23.13
CA ARG A 29 17.93 -0.28 -22.93
C ARG A 29 17.07 0.91 -23.34
N SER A 30 16.23 0.75 -24.37
CA SER A 30 15.23 1.73 -24.81
C SER A 30 14.18 1.97 -23.72
N GLU A 31 13.58 0.90 -23.19
CA GLU A 31 12.59 0.97 -22.10
C GLU A 31 13.21 1.57 -20.83
N GLN A 32 14.49 1.32 -20.54
CA GLN A 32 15.19 1.89 -19.39
C GLN A 32 15.33 3.41 -19.53
N ARG A 33 15.70 3.91 -20.72
CA ARG A 33 15.76 5.35 -20.98
C ARG A 33 14.38 6.00 -20.83
N ILE A 34 13.33 5.39 -21.38
CA ILE A 34 11.97 5.93 -21.27
C ILE A 34 11.56 5.99 -19.79
N ARG A 35 11.85 4.94 -19.01
CA ARG A 35 11.60 4.91 -17.56
C ARG A 35 12.28 6.06 -16.84
N ASP A 36 13.58 6.23 -17.06
CA ASP A 36 14.37 7.25 -16.37
C ASP A 36 13.92 8.67 -16.77
N ILE A 37 13.51 8.87 -18.04
CA ILE A 37 12.88 10.11 -18.52
C ILE A 37 11.52 10.35 -17.82
N THR A 38 10.67 9.32 -17.72
CA THR A 38 9.36 9.46 -17.06
C THR A 38 9.51 9.77 -15.58
N VAL A 39 10.43 9.11 -14.86
CA VAL A 39 10.74 9.44 -13.45
C VAL A 39 11.31 10.85 -13.32
N GLY A 40 12.19 11.27 -14.23
CA GLY A 40 12.71 12.63 -14.26
C GLY A 40 11.58 13.65 -14.42
N TYR A 41 10.65 13.40 -15.35
CA TYR A 41 9.45 14.22 -15.52
C TYR A 41 8.59 14.27 -14.27
N THR A 42 8.34 13.13 -13.60
CA THR A 42 7.50 13.11 -12.39
C THR A 42 8.13 13.90 -11.25
N LEU A 43 9.44 13.78 -11.04
CA LEU A 43 10.18 14.56 -10.05
C LEU A 43 10.13 16.06 -10.35
N VAL A 44 10.35 16.46 -11.61
CA VAL A 44 10.27 17.87 -12.02
C VAL A 44 8.85 18.43 -11.83
N ALA A 45 7.82 17.66 -12.18
CA ALA A 45 6.43 18.06 -11.99
C ALA A 45 6.09 18.28 -10.50
N ILE A 46 6.55 17.39 -9.62
CA ILE A 46 6.33 17.51 -8.17
C ILE A 46 7.12 18.70 -7.59
N ILE A 47 8.38 18.91 -8.00
CA ILE A 47 9.18 20.06 -7.57
C ILE A 47 8.53 21.38 -8.01
N PHE A 48 8.04 21.43 -9.25
CA PHE A 48 7.32 22.59 -9.77
C PHE A 48 6.04 22.86 -8.97
N ALA A 49 5.26 21.83 -8.64
CA ALA A 49 4.09 21.98 -7.78
C ALA A 49 4.43 22.45 -6.36
N MET A 50 5.53 21.96 -5.76
CA MET A 50 6.00 22.46 -4.46
C MET A 50 6.42 23.93 -4.54
N TRP A 51 7.10 24.33 -5.61
CA TRP A 51 7.45 25.73 -5.84
C TRP A 51 6.21 26.63 -5.95
N LEU A 52 5.18 26.19 -6.68
CA LEU A 52 3.91 26.93 -6.77
C LEU A 52 3.26 27.12 -5.39
N GLN A 53 3.14 26.06 -4.59
CA GLN A 53 2.50 26.14 -3.28
C GLN A 53 3.31 26.94 -2.25
N THR A 54 4.64 26.84 -2.28
CA THR A 54 5.50 27.65 -1.41
C THR A 54 5.45 29.13 -1.76
N THR A 55 5.34 29.45 -3.05
CA THR A 55 5.14 30.82 -3.53
C THR A 55 3.77 31.35 -3.09
N ASP A 56 2.71 30.55 -3.19
CA ASP A 56 1.38 30.92 -2.72
C ASP A 56 1.34 31.20 -1.21
N MET A 57 2.03 30.36 -0.43
CA MET A 57 2.20 30.57 1.02
C MET A 57 2.98 31.86 1.34
N TYR A 58 3.98 32.22 0.53
CA TYR A 58 4.76 33.45 0.72
C TYR A 58 3.95 34.71 0.43
N TYR A 59 3.15 34.73 -0.64
CA TYR A 59 2.32 35.90 -0.98
C TYR A 59 1.08 36.02 -0.11
N SER A 60 0.54 34.90 0.39
CA SER A 60 -0.59 34.87 1.31
C SER A 60 -0.17 35.07 2.78
N TRP A 61 1.09 35.46 3.02
CA TRP A 61 1.66 35.65 4.35
C TRP A 61 0.95 36.79 5.09
N GLY A 62 0.00 36.42 5.95
CA GLY A 62 -0.86 37.35 6.67
C GLY A 62 -2.28 36.82 6.86
N ASP A 63 -2.78 36.01 5.93
CA ASP A 63 -4.04 35.27 6.08
C ASP A 63 -3.73 33.86 6.60
N PHE A 64 -4.09 33.60 7.85
CA PHE A 64 -3.85 32.32 8.51
C PHE A 64 -4.55 31.16 7.79
N SER A 65 -5.77 31.36 7.29
CA SER A 65 -6.55 30.31 6.62
C SER A 65 -5.92 29.91 5.29
N ALA A 66 -5.50 30.91 4.49
CA ALA A 66 -4.82 30.69 3.22
C ALA A 66 -3.43 30.06 3.42
N CYS A 67 -2.66 30.50 4.41
CA CYS A 67 -1.38 29.89 4.76
C CYS A 67 -1.55 28.43 5.16
N LEU A 68 -2.58 28.11 5.95
CA LEU A 68 -2.85 26.75 6.37
C LEU A 68 -3.29 25.87 5.20
N PHE A 69 -4.07 26.41 4.25
CA PHE A 69 -4.44 25.72 3.01
C PHE A 69 -3.20 25.34 2.19
N ALA A 70 -2.30 26.30 1.96
CA ALA A 70 -1.05 26.07 1.25
C ALA A 70 -0.16 25.07 2.01
N ALA A 71 -0.08 25.16 3.34
CA ALA A 71 0.67 24.22 4.17
C ALA A 71 0.15 22.78 4.02
N CYS A 72 -1.17 22.55 4.10
CA CYS A 72 -1.76 21.23 3.87
C CYS A 72 -1.35 20.66 2.51
N ASN A 73 -1.45 21.48 1.45
CA ASN A 73 -1.05 21.05 0.11
C ASN A 73 0.45 20.72 0.02
N ILE A 74 1.32 21.51 0.66
CA ILE A 74 2.76 21.23 0.72
C ILE A 74 3.01 19.88 1.42
N LEU A 75 2.37 19.63 2.57
CA LEU A 75 2.48 18.34 3.26
C LEU A 75 2.04 17.19 2.33
N SER A 76 0.91 17.33 1.63
CA SER A 76 0.44 16.33 0.67
C SER A 76 1.36 16.11 -0.53
N LEU A 77 2.13 17.13 -0.95
CA LEU A 77 3.10 17.03 -2.05
C LEU A 77 4.44 16.42 -1.62
N THR A 78 4.85 16.66 -0.37
CA THR A 78 6.08 16.05 0.18
C THR A 78 5.98 14.54 0.27
N MET A 79 4.78 14.01 0.48
CA MET A 79 4.44 12.58 0.50
C MET A 79 4.95 11.78 -0.71
N PRO A 80 4.41 12.02 -1.93
CA PRO A 80 4.84 11.30 -3.12
C PRO A 80 6.31 11.57 -3.45
N PHE A 81 6.84 12.75 -3.12
CA PHE A 81 8.25 13.07 -3.34
C PHE A 81 9.19 12.14 -2.55
N ILE A 82 8.96 12.01 -1.24
CA ILE A 82 9.76 11.13 -0.37
C ILE A 82 9.58 9.67 -0.82
N LYS A 83 8.36 9.22 -1.08
CA LYS A 83 8.08 7.86 -1.58
C LYS A 83 8.86 7.51 -2.85
N ILE A 84 8.87 8.41 -3.83
CA ILE A 84 9.62 8.21 -5.08
C ILE A 84 11.11 8.12 -4.80
N LEU A 85 11.68 9.03 -4.00
CA LEU A 85 13.11 9.00 -3.66
C LEU A 85 13.52 7.70 -2.96
N VAL A 86 12.73 7.23 -1.99
CA VAL A 86 13.00 5.98 -1.27
C VAL A 86 12.91 4.78 -2.20
N LEU A 87 11.89 4.71 -3.05
CA LEU A 87 11.74 3.60 -4.01
C LEU A 87 12.82 3.61 -5.10
N LEU A 88 13.34 4.78 -5.48
CA LEU A 88 14.48 4.87 -6.40
C LEU A 88 15.77 4.39 -5.74
N ALA A 89 15.99 4.71 -4.46
CA ALA A 89 17.13 4.21 -3.69
C ALA A 89 17.09 2.68 -3.54
N HIS A 90 15.91 2.12 -3.28
CA HIS A 90 15.71 0.66 -3.12
C HIS A 90 15.17 -0.03 -4.38
N LYS A 91 15.38 0.55 -5.58
CA LYS A 91 14.74 0.10 -6.83
C LYS A 91 14.93 -1.38 -7.12
N GLU A 92 16.12 -1.92 -6.87
CA GLU A 92 16.42 -3.30 -7.20
C GLU A 92 15.69 -4.28 -6.29
N ASP A 93 15.70 -4.04 -4.98
CA ASP A 93 14.98 -4.86 -4.00
C ASP A 93 13.48 -4.78 -4.21
N PHE A 94 12.97 -3.58 -4.49
CA PHE A 94 11.57 -3.37 -4.85
C PHE A 94 11.17 -4.27 -6.03
N PHE A 95 11.90 -4.19 -7.15
CA PHE A 95 11.62 -5.02 -8.33
C PHE A 95 11.81 -6.52 -8.09
N ARG A 96 12.79 -6.93 -7.26
CA ARG A 96 12.97 -8.33 -6.85
C ARG A 96 11.74 -8.86 -6.13
N LEU A 97 11.14 -8.06 -5.25
CA LEU A 97 9.90 -8.43 -4.56
C LEU A 97 8.71 -8.55 -5.52
N ILE A 98 8.54 -7.60 -6.46
CA ILE A 98 7.49 -7.68 -7.50
C ILE A 98 7.59 -8.99 -8.27
N PHE A 99 8.81 -9.31 -8.71
CA PHE A 99 9.05 -10.49 -9.51
C PHE A 99 8.78 -11.78 -8.74
N TYR A 100 9.14 -11.81 -7.45
CA TYR A 100 8.86 -12.94 -6.58
C TYR A 100 7.35 -13.13 -6.36
N LEU A 101 6.61 -12.05 -6.10
CA LEU A 101 5.14 -12.02 -6.03
C LEU A 101 4.52 -12.60 -7.31
N GLN A 102 4.98 -12.15 -8.48
CA GLN A 102 4.49 -12.60 -9.78
C GLN A 102 4.77 -14.09 -10.04
N ARG A 103 6.01 -14.54 -9.87
CA ARG A 103 6.38 -15.91 -10.22
C ARG A 103 5.84 -16.92 -9.21
N LYS A 104 5.87 -16.60 -7.92
CA LYS A 104 5.63 -17.59 -6.87
C LYS A 104 4.22 -17.52 -6.29
N PHE A 105 3.63 -16.33 -6.16
CA PHE A 105 2.31 -16.19 -5.55
C PHE A 105 1.20 -16.16 -6.60
N LEU A 106 1.40 -15.48 -7.72
CA LEU A 106 0.36 -15.38 -8.76
C LEU A 106 0.25 -16.65 -9.63
N HIS A 107 1.36 -17.35 -9.88
CA HIS A 107 1.42 -18.57 -10.70
C HIS A 107 1.65 -19.86 -9.89
N GLY A 108 1.23 -19.88 -8.63
CA GLY A 108 1.35 -21.07 -7.79
C GLY A 108 0.39 -22.18 -8.24
N ASN A 109 0.83 -23.44 -8.12
CA ASN A 109 -0.07 -24.59 -8.25
C ASN A 109 -0.92 -24.68 -6.98
N TYR A 110 -2.21 -24.36 -7.12
CA TYR A 110 -3.18 -24.30 -6.03
C TYR A 110 -4.27 -25.36 -6.16
N ASN A 111 -4.56 -26.04 -5.05
CA ASN A 111 -5.76 -26.87 -4.92
C ASN A 111 -7.03 -26.00 -4.86
N ASP A 112 -8.22 -26.58 -5.03
CA ASP A 112 -9.48 -25.82 -5.06
C ASP A 112 -9.71 -24.94 -3.81
N TYR A 113 -9.35 -25.46 -2.63
CA TYR A 113 -9.44 -24.68 -1.39
C TYR A 113 -8.40 -23.56 -1.32
N GLU A 114 -7.16 -23.83 -1.74
CA GLU A 114 -6.10 -22.82 -1.79
C GLU A 114 -6.45 -21.70 -2.78
N ARG A 115 -7.07 -22.06 -3.91
CA ARG A 115 -7.61 -21.12 -4.89
C ARG A 115 -8.71 -20.25 -4.26
N LYS A 116 -9.60 -20.79 -3.44
CA LYS A 116 -10.60 -20.00 -2.68
C LYS A 116 -9.93 -18.98 -1.74
N ILE A 117 -8.86 -19.36 -1.04
CA ILE A 117 -8.08 -18.43 -0.19
C ILE A 117 -7.51 -17.29 -1.03
N VAL A 118 -6.84 -17.63 -2.14
CA VAL A 118 -6.24 -16.63 -3.04
C VAL A 118 -7.31 -15.71 -3.64
N ILE A 119 -8.44 -16.23 -4.11
CA ILE A 119 -9.55 -15.43 -4.64
C ILE A 119 -10.12 -14.49 -3.56
N SER A 120 -10.28 -14.97 -2.33
CA SER A 120 -10.72 -14.13 -1.21
C SER A 120 -9.75 -12.97 -0.95
N CYS A 121 -8.45 -13.25 -0.97
CA CYS A 121 -7.41 -12.24 -0.85
C CYS A 121 -7.48 -11.22 -1.99
N LYS A 122 -7.59 -11.68 -3.25
CA LYS A 122 -7.75 -10.82 -4.42
C LYS A 122 -8.99 -9.93 -4.31
N ARG A 123 -10.12 -10.49 -3.88
CA ARG A 123 -11.37 -9.72 -3.70
C ARG A 123 -11.22 -8.62 -2.64
N LYS A 124 -10.59 -8.91 -1.50
CA LYS A 124 -10.28 -7.90 -0.49
C LYS A 124 -9.36 -6.81 -1.04
N CYS A 125 -8.32 -7.21 -1.76
CA CYS A 125 -7.36 -6.31 -2.38
C CYS A 125 -8.04 -5.37 -3.39
N THR A 126 -8.83 -5.91 -4.31
CA THR A 126 -9.62 -5.13 -5.27
C THR A 126 -10.59 -4.19 -4.57
N PHE A 127 -11.30 -4.66 -3.53
CA PHE A 127 -12.22 -3.81 -2.76
C PHE A 127 -11.51 -2.60 -2.15
N PHE A 128 -10.40 -2.81 -1.42
CA PHE A 128 -9.65 -1.71 -0.81
C PHE A 128 -9.08 -0.74 -1.84
N ILE A 129 -8.49 -1.25 -2.93
CA ILE A 129 -7.90 -0.41 -3.98
C ILE A 129 -8.98 0.40 -4.70
N CYS A 130 -10.12 -0.21 -5.05
CA CYS A 130 -11.22 0.51 -5.69
C CYS A 130 -11.80 1.60 -4.78
N PHE A 131 -11.98 1.31 -3.49
CA PHE A 131 -12.50 2.29 -2.54
C PHE A 131 -11.53 3.46 -2.34
N PHE A 132 -10.24 3.16 -2.14
CA PHE A 132 -9.22 4.19 -1.96
C PHE A 132 -8.98 5.03 -3.23
N THR A 133 -8.92 4.40 -4.41
CA THR A 133 -8.81 5.11 -5.68
C THR A 133 -10.04 6.00 -5.94
N LEU A 134 -11.24 5.56 -5.53
CA LEU A 134 -12.46 6.36 -5.63
C LEU A 134 -12.37 7.64 -4.77
N PHE A 135 -11.99 7.57 -3.50
CA PHE A 135 -11.85 8.78 -2.66
C PHE A 135 -10.76 9.71 -3.15
N THR A 136 -9.65 9.15 -3.65
CA THR A 136 -8.55 9.98 -4.17
C THR A 136 -8.97 10.70 -5.45
N LEU A 137 -9.67 10.01 -6.35
CA LEU A 137 -10.23 10.62 -7.56
C LEU A 137 -11.34 11.65 -7.22
N ALA A 138 -12.16 11.38 -6.20
CA ALA A 138 -13.14 12.35 -5.72
C ALA A 138 -12.47 13.63 -5.18
N THR A 139 -11.32 13.49 -4.50
CA THR A 139 -10.51 14.63 -4.05
C THR A 139 -9.92 15.39 -5.23
N VAL A 140 -9.33 14.70 -6.21
CA VAL A 140 -8.83 15.38 -7.44
C VAL A 140 -9.97 16.10 -8.18
N ALA A 141 -11.15 15.48 -8.28
CA ALA A 141 -12.31 16.10 -8.90
C ALA A 141 -12.79 17.33 -8.12
N SER A 142 -12.78 17.32 -6.79
CA SER A 142 -13.20 18.48 -5.99
C SER A 142 -12.25 19.67 -6.17
N TYR A 143 -10.94 19.44 -6.29
CA TYR A 143 -9.96 20.49 -6.65
C TYR A 143 -10.22 21.08 -8.05
N ILE A 144 -10.72 20.30 -9.01
CA ILE A 144 -11.04 20.78 -10.37
C ILE A 144 -12.37 21.53 -10.40
N ILE A 145 -13.38 21.03 -9.68
CA ILE A 145 -14.73 21.60 -9.67
C ILE A 145 -14.75 22.94 -8.92
N ASN A 146 -13.96 23.10 -7.85
CA ASN A 146 -13.91 24.32 -7.05
C ASN A 146 -13.67 25.61 -7.88
N PRO A 147 -12.60 25.74 -8.67
CA PRO A 147 -12.39 26.93 -9.51
C PRO A 147 -13.44 27.08 -10.61
N LEU A 148 -13.96 25.97 -11.16
CA LEU A 148 -15.02 26.03 -12.18
C LEU A 148 -16.29 26.66 -11.62
N VAL A 149 -16.73 26.23 -10.43
CA VAL A 149 -17.90 26.81 -9.76
C VAL A 149 -17.64 28.26 -9.37
N ALA A 150 -16.45 28.58 -8.86
CA ALA A 150 -16.08 29.93 -8.47
C ALA A 150 -16.02 30.91 -9.67
N ASN A 151 -15.84 30.41 -10.89
CA ASN A 151 -15.82 31.23 -12.10
C ASN A 151 -17.18 31.38 -12.78
N ILE A 152 -18.22 30.64 -12.35
CA ILE A 152 -19.59 30.83 -12.85
C ILE A 152 -20.08 32.19 -12.39
N GLY A 153 -20.25 33.13 -13.34
CA GLY A 153 -20.71 34.49 -13.07
C GLY A 153 -19.60 35.53 -12.88
N ARG A 154 -18.32 35.15 -13.00
CA ARG A 154 -17.20 36.11 -13.03
C ARG A 154 -16.87 36.56 -14.45
N ASN A 155 -16.47 37.83 -14.59
CA ASN A 155 -16.00 38.39 -15.86
C ASN A 155 -14.61 37.85 -16.24
N GLU A 156 -14.21 38.00 -17.50
CA GLU A 156 -12.92 37.53 -18.02
C GLU A 156 -11.71 38.07 -17.24
N SER A 157 -11.82 39.25 -16.61
CA SER A 157 -10.76 39.89 -15.86
C SER A 157 -10.51 39.33 -14.45
N ASP A 158 -11.42 38.51 -13.91
CA ASP A 158 -11.42 38.05 -12.50
C ASP A 158 -11.49 36.51 -12.37
N ARG A 159 -10.96 35.78 -13.36
CA ARG A 159 -10.97 34.31 -13.35
C ARG A 159 -9.97 33.76 -12.32
N VAL A 160 -10.41 32.76 -11.55
CA VAL A 160 -9.60 32.09 -10.53
C VAL A 160 -9.08 30.74 -11.04
N LEU A 161 -7.79 30.47 -10.84
CA LEU A 161 -7.15 29.20 -11.20
C LEU A 161 -7.33 28.14 -10.08
N PRO A 162 -7.23 26.83 -10.39
CA PRO A 162 -7.23 25.76 -9.38
C PRO A 162 -6.20 25.96 -8.28
N PHE A 163 -5.01 26.40 -8.66
CA PHE A 163 -3.96 26.82 -7.75
C PHE A 163 -3.47 28.21 -8.15
N ASN A 164 -3.37 29.11 -7.17
CA ASN A 164 -2.89 30.46 -7.39
C ASN A 164 -1.44 30.43 -7.90
N MET A 165 -1.18 31.21 -8.94
CA MET A 165 0.12 31.28 -9.60
C MET A 165 0.54 32.74 -9.68
N TRP A 166 1.58 33.09 -8.94
CA TRP A 166 2.06 34.46 -8.79
C TRP A 166 3.20 34.72 -9.78
N ILE A 167 2.85 35.01 -11.04
CA ILE A 167 3.80 35.28 -12.12
C ILE A 167 3.33 36.52 -12.89
N ASP A 168 4.28 37.31 -13.41
CA ASP A 168 4.07 38.51 -14.23
C ASP A 168 3.50 38.23 -15.65
N LEU A 169 2.57 37.27 -15.77
CA LEU A 169 1.83 36.97 -16.99
C LEU A 169 0.33 37.32 -16.80
N PRO A 170 -0.38 37.76 -17.86
CA PRO A 170 -1.82 38.01 -17.79
C PRO A 170 -2.61 36.68 -17.76
N LEU A 171 -2.58 35.99 -16.61
CA LEU A 171 -3.14 34.65 -16.41
C LEU A 171 -4.68 34.61 -16.43
N THR A 172 -5.35 35.76 -16.30
CA THR A 172 -6.81 35.87 -16.36
C THR A 172 -7.35 35.98 -17.80
N VAL A 173 -6.49 36.39 -18.74
CA VAL A 173 -6.90 36.70 -20.12
C VAL A 173 -6.84 35.45 -21.01
N THR A 174 -7.80 35.32 -21.93
CA THR A 174 -7.80 34.27 -22.96
C THR A 174 -6.71 34.54 -24.00
N PRO A 175 -5.94 33.53 -24.45
CA PRO A 175 -6.04 32.08 -24.20
C PRO A 175 -5.16 31.57 -23.04
N TYR A 176 -4.38 32.42 -22.37
CA TYR A 176 -3.42 32.02 -21.33
C TYR A 176 -4.08 31.28 -20.17
N TYR A 177 -5.24 31.77 -19.74
CA TYR A 177 -6.04 31.12 -18.69
C TYR A 177 -6.32 29.64 -19.00
N GLU A 178 -6.85 29.35 -20.21
CA GLU A 178 -7.25 27.98 -20.58
C GLU A 178 -6.05 27.03 -20.67
N ILE A 179 -4.91 27.54 -21.19
CA ILE A 179 -3.67 26.74 -21.31
C ILE A 179 -3.15 26.36 -19.92
N ILE A 180 -3.05 27.33 -19.00
CA ILE A 180 -2.56 27.10 -17.64
C ILE A 180 -3.54 26.26 -16.84
N PHE A 181 -4.85 26.46 -17.01
CA PHE A 181 -5.87 25.65 -16.38
C PHE A 181 -5.72 24.17 -16.78
N VAL A 182 -5.62 23.86 -18.07
CA VAL A 182 -5.43 22.49 -18.55
C VAL A 182 -4.12 21.90 -18.02
N LEU A 183 -3.03 22.68 -18.02
CA LEU A 183 -1.73 22.23 -17.50
C LEU A 183 -1.76 21.92 -15.99
N GLN A 184 -2.43 22.76 -15.19
CA GLN A 184 -2.62 22.52 -13.76
C GLN A 184 -3.48 21.28 -13.51
N VAL A 185 -4.56 21.07 -14.27
CA VAL A 185 -5.42 19.88 -14.16
C VAL A 185 -4.65 18.59 -14.48
N LEU A 186 -3.86 18.59 -15.57
CA LEU A 186 -3.03 17.44 -15.93
C LEU A 186 -1.97 17.15 -14.86
N SER A 187 -1.34 18.20 -14.32
CA SER A 187 -0.35 18.08 -13.24
C SER A 187 -0.97 17.53 -11.95
N LEU A 188 -2.15 18.04 -11.57
CA LEU A 188 -2.90 17.58 -10.40
C LEU A 188 -3.28 16.09 -10.53
N TYR A 189 -3.76 15.67 -11.69
CA TYR A 189 -4.08 14.26 -11.94
C TYR A 189 -2.82 13.38 -11.83
N HIS A 190 -1.70 13.83 -12.38
CA HIS A 190 -0.43 13.12 -12.32
C HIS A 190 0.13 12.99 -10.88
N ILE A 191 0.06 14.06 -10.11
CA ILE A 191 0.42 14.09 -8.68
C ILE A 191 -0.51 13.17 -7.88
N GLY A 192 -1.82 13.24 -8.15
CA GLY A 192 -2.81 12.35 -7.54
C GLY A 192 -2.47 10.88 -7.75
N ILE A 193 -2.14 10.48 -8.99
CA ILE A 193 -1.69 9.11 -9.27
C ILE A 193 -0.42 8.76 -8.48
N SER A 194 0.56 9.67 -8.45
CA SER A 194 1.83 9.47 -7.72
C SER A 194 1.62 9.33 -6.21
N TYR A 195 0.58 9.98 -5.67
CA TYR A 195 0.24 9.92 -4.25
C TYR A 195 -0.23 8.53 -3.82
N PHE A 196 -1.11 7.89 -4.59
CA PHE A 196 -1.78 6.65 -4.17
C PHE A 196 -1.17 5.36 -4.75
N CYS A 197 -0.39 5.44 -5.83
CA CYS A 197 0.04 4.25 -6.57
C CYS A 197 0.92 3.31 -5.74
N PHE A 198 1.82 3.87 -4.92
CA PHE A 198 2.75 3.13 -4.08
C PHE A 198 2.06 2.43 -2.92
N ASP A 199 1.09 3.09 -2.30
CA ASP A 199 0.29 2.53 -1.20
C ASP A 199 -0.57 1.36 -1.67
N ASN A 200 -1.18 1.50 -2.84
CA ASN A 200 -1.89 0.39 -3.48
C ASN A 200 -0.97 -0.79 -3.71
N PHE A 201 0.25 -0.54 -4.19
CA PHE A 201 1.21 -1.60 -4.44
C PHE A 201 1.68 -2.30 -3.15
N LEU A 202 1.99 -1.53 -2.11
CA LEU A 202 2.35 -2.06 -0.80
C LEU A 202 1.20 -2.89 -0.20
N CYS A 203 -0.04 -2.43 -0.31
CA CYS A 203 -1.22 -3.17 0.13
C CYS A 203 -1.37 -4.51 -0.62
N ILE A 204 -1.18 -4.53 -1.95
CA ILE A 204 -1.17 -5.77 -2.75
C ILE A 204 -0.12 -6.73 -2.18
N MET A 205 1.13 -6.28 -2.03
CA MET A 205 2.21 -7.14 -1.54
C MET A 205 1.88 -7.70 -0.15
N ASN A 206 1.41 -6.85 0.76
CA ASN A 206 1.08 -7.24 2.12
C ASN A 206 -0.04 -8.29 2.17
N LEU A 207 -1.16 -8.02 1.48
CA LEU A 207 -2.30 -8.94 1.44
C LEU A 207 -1.95 -10.25 0.77
N HIS A 208 -1.20 -10.24 -0.34
CA HIS A 208 -0.78 -11.46 -1.00
C HIS A 208 0.13 -12.31 -0.11
N VAL A 209 1.08 -11.70 0.61
CA VAL A 209 1.93 -12.43 1.58
C VAL A 209 1.10 -13.01 2.72
N ALA A 210 0.18 -12.24 3.29
CA ALA A 210 -0.74 -12.73 4.31
C ALA A 210 -1.58 -13.91 3.79
N GLY A 211 -2.06 -13.83 2.54
CA GLY A 211 -2.75 -14.91 1.85
C GLY A 211 -1.86 -16.16 1.69
N GLN A 212 -0.58 -16.01 1.40
CA GLN A 212 0.37 -17.12 1.32
C GLN A 212 0.63 -17.78 2.67
N PHE A 213 0.72 -17.00 3.75
CA PHE A 213 0.77 -17.55 5.10
C PHE A 213 -0.48 -18.37 5.41
N ARG A 214 -1.66 -17.90 5.02
CA ARG A 214 -2.92 -18.64 5.18
C ARG A 214 -2.98 -19.92 4.34
N VAL A 215 -2.46 -19.90 3.12
CA VAL A 215 -2.31 -21.13 2.29
C VAL A 215 -1.36 -22.12 2.97
N LEU A 216 -0.24 -21.63 3.52
CA LEU A 216 0.71 -22.46 4.25
C LEU A 216 0.09 -23.07 5.52
N GLN A 217 -0.68 -22.30 6.29
CA GLN A 217 -1.44 -22.80 7.44
C GLN A 217 -2.37 -23.96 7.01
N TYR A 218 -3.12 -23.78 5.92
CA TYR A 218 -4.00 -24.82 5.39
C TYR A 218 -3.23 -26.09 5.00
N ARG A 219 -2.08 -25.94 4.31
CA ARG A 219 -1.23 -27.06 3.89
C ARG A 219 -0.64 -27.85 5.07
N ILE A 220 -0.24 -27.14 6.13
CA ILE A 220 0.32 -27.77 7.33
C ILE A 220 -0.78 -28.50 8.12
N ALA A 221 -1.95 -27.89 8.28
CA ALA A 221 -3.06 -28.48 9.01
C ALA A 221 -3.69 -29.69 8.29
N ASN A 222 -3.86 -29.61 6.96
CA ASN A 222 -4.54 -30.63 6.14
C ASN A 222 -3.58 -31.57 5.41
N MET A 223 -2.38 -31.71 5.94
CA MET A 223 -1.46 -32.77 5.56
C MET A 223 -2.03 -34.22 5.67
N PRO A 224 -2.97 -34.56 6.58
CA PRO A 224 -3.58 -35.90 6.65
C PRO A 224 -4.42 -36.25 5.41
N ASP A 225 -5.19 -35.31 4.84
CA ASP A 225 -6.03 -35.57 3.65
C ASP A 225 -5.19 -35.92 2.41
N LEU A 226 -3.98 -35.36 2.32
CA LEU A 226 -3.02 -35.72 1.27
C LEU A 226 -2.56 -37.18 1.43
N MET A 227 -2.48 -37.64 2.67
CA MET A 227 -2.03 -38.97 3.05
C MET A 227 -3.08 -40.05 2.71
N ASP A 228 -4.36 -39.76 2.92
CA ASP A 228 -5.45 -40.68 2.57
C ASP A 228 -5.62 -40.82 1.05
N LYS A 229 -5.38 -39.75 0.28
CA LYS A 229 -5.34 -39.81 -1.19
C LYS A 229 -4.15 -40.61 -1.72
N VAL A 230 -2.97 -40.48 -1.09
CA VAL A 230 -1.77 -41.28 -1.46
C VAL A 230 -1.96 -42.75 -1.11
N LYS A 231 -2.58 -43.07 0.04
CA LYS A 231 -2.95 -44.45 0.40
C LYS A 231 -3.93 -45.07 -0.61
N GLN A 232 -4.96 -44.35 -1.02
CA GLN A 232 -5.97 -44.85 -1.98
C GLN A 232 -5.41 -45.01 -3.41
N SER A 233 -4.43 -44.19 -3.82
CA SER A 233 -3.78 -44.34 -5.13
C SER A 233 -2.70 -45.43 -5.15
N GLY A 234 -2.26 -45.91 -3.99
CA GLY A 234 -1.10 -46.78 -3.79
C GLY A 234 -1.44 -48.22 -3.41
N ASP A 235 -2.52 -48.78 -3.94
CA ASP A 235 -3.09 -50.09 -3.57
C ASP A 235 -2.24 -51.33 -3.96
N LYS A 236 -0.92 -51.20 -4.16
CA LYS A 236 -0.04 -52.32 -4.57
C LYS A 236 1.25 -52.54 -3.77
N ILE A 237 1.48 -51.86 -2.64
CA ILE A 237 2.68 -52.14 -1.83
C ILE A 237 2.29 -52.50 -0.39
N LEU A 238 1.83 -53.74 -0.23
CA LEU A 238 1.68 -54.40 1.06
C LEU A 238 3.05 -54.56 1.75
N ASN A 239 3.07 -54.29 3.05
CA ASN A 239 4.00 -54.78 4.08
C ASN A 239 5.40 -54.15 4.24
N THR A 240 5.72 -53.02 3.59
CA THR A 240 6.89 -52.17 3.95
C THR A 240 6.49 -50.70 4.27
N GLY A 241 5.18 -50.43 4.33
CA GLY A 241 4.59 -49.10 4.03
C GLY A 241 4.66 -48.01 5.10
N SER A 242 4.90 -48.29 6.39
CA SER A 242 4.83 -47.26 7.44
C SER A 242 6.03 -46.30 7.47
N SER A 243 7.25 -46.83 7.28
CA SER A 243 8.46 -46.00 7.26
C SER A 243 8.60 -45.19 5.97
N CYS A 244 8.17 -45.73 4.83
CA CYS A 244 8.18 -45.02 3.55
C CYS A 244 7.24 -43.82 3.58
N LEU A 245 6.04 -44.02 4.12
CA LEU A 245 5.00 -42.99 4.23
C LEU A 245 5.41 -41.88 5.23
N ALA A 246 6.09 -42.24 6.32
CA ALA A 246 6.70 -41.25 7.22
C ALA A 246 7.82 -40.42 6.55
N ASN A 247 8.62 -41.04 5.65
CA ASN A 247 9.66 -40.34 4.89
C ASN A 247 9.06 -39.37 3.87
N GLU A 248 8.01 -39.78 3.16
CA GLU A 248 7.30 -38.93 2.20
C GLU A 248 6.63 -37.75 2.90
N CYS A 249 5.94 -38.01 4.02
CA CYS A 249 5.37 -36.98 4.88
C CYS A 249 6.45 -35.97 5.31
N TYR A 250 7.57 -36.45 5.83
CA TYR A 250 8.67 -35.58 6.23
C TYR A 250 9.25 -34.77 5.05
N SER A 251 9.29 -35.34 3.84
CA SER A 251 9.75 -34.64 2.64
C SER A 251 8.81 -33.49 2.24
N ILE A 252 7.49 -33.68 2.36
CA ILE A 252 6.48 -32.65 2.10
C ILE A 252 6.56 -31.56 3.18
N PHE A 253 6.71 -31.96 4.45
CA PHE A 253 6.89 -31.02 5.55
C PHE A 253 8.13 -30.13 5.38
N LYS A 254 9.25 -30.69 4.91
CA LYS A 254 10.44 -29.89 4.53
C LYS A 254 10.14 -28.85 3.45
N LYS A 255 9.29 -29.16 2.47
CA LYS A 255 8.86 -28.18 1.46
C LYS A 255 8.08 -27.03 2.11
N TYR A 256 7.20 -27.34 3.07
CA TYR A 256 6.44 -26.32 3.82
C TYR A 256 7.35 -25.46 4.72
N ILE A 257 8.37 -26.04 5.36
CA ILE A 257 9.39 -25.28 6.11
C ILE A 257 10.11 -24.31 5.18
N ARG A 258 10.56 -24.77 4.01
CA ARG A 258 11.23 -23.91 3.01
C ARG A 258 10.30 -22.80 2.51
N GLN A 259 9.01 -23.11 2.34
CA GLN A 259 8.00 -22.10 2.00
C GLN A 259 7.86 -21.06 3.13
N HIS A 260 7.79 -21.49 4.40
CA HIS A 260 7.72 -20.62 5.56
C HIS A 260 8.93 -19.67 5.63
N GLN A 261 10.14 -20.21 5.52
CA GLN A 261 11.38 -19.44 5.52
C GLN A 261 11.42 -18.42 4.39
N ALA A 262 10.94 -18.79 3.20
CA ALA A 262 10.90 -17.89 2.06
C ALA A 262 9.85 -16.78 2.21
N LEU A 263 8.74 -17.02 2.94
CA LEU A 263 7.78 -15.97 3.30
C LEU A 263 8.35 -15.01 4.35
N ILE A 264 9.02 -15.53 5.37
CA ILE A 264 9.72 -14.71 6.37
C ILE A 264 10.77 -13.82 5.70
N ALA A 265 11.59 -14.39 4.81
CA ALA A 265 12.60 -13.62 4.07
C ALA A 265 11.98 -12.55 3.17
N TYR A 266 10.82 -12.83 2.56
CA TYR A 266 10.07 -11.85 1.78
C TYR A 266 9.56 -10.70 2.67
N CYS A 267 8.99 -10.99 3.84
CA CYS A 267 8.58 -9.96 4.80
C CYS A 267 9.76 -9.09 5.25
N GLY A 268 10.91 -9.68 5.55
CA GLY A 268 12.10 -8.91 5.95
C GLY A 268 12.58 -7.97 4.83
N LYS A 269 12.56 -8.43 3.57
CA LYS A 269 12.88 -7.57 2.41
C LYS A 269 11.83 -6.49 2.18
N LEU A 270 10.56 -6.79 2.45
CA LEU A 270 9.49 -5.80 2.37
C LEU A 270 9.65 -4.71 3.42
N GLU A 271 9.99 -5.08 4.65
CA GLU A 271 10.30 -4.14 5.73
C GLU A 271 11.53 -3.27 5.39
N GLU A 272 12.60 -3.86 4.86
CA GLU A 272 13.81 -3.12 4.46
C GLU A 272 13.50 -2.01 3.45
N VAL A 273 12.70 -2.32 2.41
CA VAL A 273 12.34 -1.36 1.35
C VAL A 273 11.37 -0.28 1.83
N PHE A 274 10.38 -0.64 2.66
CA PHE A 274 9.27 0.25 3.00
C PHE A 274 9.37 0.90 4.39
N SER A 275 10.30 0.50 5.26
CA SER A 275 10.40 1.00 6.64
C SER A 275 10.43 2.53 6.77
N LEU A 276 11.12 3.22 5.86
CA LEU A 276 11.18 4.68 5.85
C LEU A 276 9.86 5.31 5.35
N ILE A 277 9.25 4.73 4.31
CA ILE A 277 7.94 5.16 3.79
C ILE A 277 6.87 5.00 4.87
N ILE A 278 6.93 3.92 5.64
CA ILE A 278 6.00 3.64 6.74
C ILE A 278 6.11 4.70 7.84
N LEU A 279 7.34 5.05 8.23
CA LEU A 279 7.59 6.07 9.25
C LEU A 279 7.02 7.43 8.81
N GLU A 280 7.34 7.82 7.58
CA GLU A 280 6.83 9.04 6.95
C GLU A 280 5.29 9.05 6.92
N GLN A 281 4.68 7.97 6.45
CA GLN A 281 3.23 7.84 6.29
C GLN A 281 2.46 8.04 7.59
N VAL A 282 2.92 7.43 8.69
CA VAL A 282 2.26 7.56 10.00
C VAL A 282 2.35 8.98 10.54
N LEU A 283 3.53 9.60 10.48
CA LEU A 283 3.75 10.96 11.00
C LEU A 283 2.88 11.99 10.27
N MET A 284 2.88 11.90 8.95
CA MET A 284 2.24 12.90 8.10
C MET A 284 0.74 12.70 8.05
N PHE A 285 0.19 11.48 8.17
CA PHE A 285 -1.26 11.31 8.31
C PHE A 285 -1.81 11.90 9.60
N SER A 286 -1.08 11.81 10.71
CA SER A 286 -1.49 12.49 11.95
C SER A 286 -1.59 14.00 11.74
N LEU A 287 -0.64 14.61 11.03
CA LEU A 287 -0.64 16.03 10.71
C LEU A 287 -1.75 16.40 9.71
N LEU A 288 -1.87 15.67 8.59
CA LEU A 288 -2.87 15.92 7.56
C LEU A 288 -4.30 15.82 8.11
N ILE A 289 -4.63 14.74 8.83
CA ILE A 289 -5.98 14.57 9.41
C ILE A 289 -6.29 15.71 10.41
N CYS A 290 -5.30 16.14 11.18
CA CYS A 290 -5.45 17.26 12.11
C CYS A 290 -5.70 18.59 11.38
N LEU A 291 -4.84 18.94 10.42
CA LEU A 291 -4.91 20.23 9.72
C LEU A 291 -6.13 20.30 8.79
N ASP A 292 -6.44 19.22 8.10
CA ASP A 292 -7.66 19.14 7.28
C ASP A 292 -8.90 19.22 8.17
N GLY A 293 -8.90 18.53 9.32
CA GLY A 293 -10.00 18.60 10.28
C GLY A 293 -10.25 20.02 10.78
N TYR A 294 -9.17 20.78 10.99
CA TYR A 294 -9.23 22.21 11.28
C TYR A 294 -9.84 23.01 10.13
N GLN A 295 -9.39 22.80 8.89
CA GLN A 295 -9.94 23.49 7.72
C GLN A 295 -11.43 23.20 7.48
N VAL A 296 -11.89 22.00 7.83
CA VAL A 296 -13.29 21.61 7.71
C VAL A 296 -14.16 22.24 8.79
N LEU A 297 -13.67 22.30 10.04
CA LEU A 297 -14.50 22.62 11.20
C LEU A 297 -14.39 24.08 11.67
N MET A 298 -13.21 24.70 11.55
CA MET A 298 -12.91 25.99 12.20
C MET A 298 -12.62 27.12 11.20
N ALA A 299 -11.99 26.82 10.07
CA ALA A 299 -11.64 27.87 9.12
C ALA A 299 -12.89 28.56 8.53
N ASP A 300 -12.81 29.89 8.35
CA ASP A 300 -13.73 30.70 7.53
C ASP A 300 -13.56 30.40 6.01
N ALA A 301 -13.31 29.13 5.69
CA ALA A 301 -13.19 28.64 4.34
C ALA A 301 -14.59 28.55 3.68
N SER A 302 -14.63 28.83 2.37
CA SER A 302 -15.84 28.67 1.57
C SER A 302 -16.34 27.21 1.59
N THR A 303 -17.65 27.02 1.37
CA THR A 303 -18.25 25.68 1.31
C THR A 303 -17.55 24.78 0.31
N SER A 304 -17.05 25.32 -0.81
CA SER A 304 -16.34 24.56 -1.83
C SER A 304 -14.96 24.08 -1.36
N ILE A 305 -14.20 24.90 -0.63
CA ILE A 305 -12.92 24.50 -0.02
C ILE A 305 -13.14 23.44 1.06
N ARG A 306 -14.20 23.57 1.87
CA ARG A 306 -14.55 22.55 2.87
C ARG A 306 -14.82 21.18 2.24
N VAL A 307 -15.49 21.12 1.09
CA VAL A 307 -15.72 19.86 0.37
C VAL A 307 -14.40 19.21 -0.07
N ILE A 308 -13.41 19.99 -0.50
CA ILE A 308 -12.08 19.47 -0.87
C ILE A 308 -11.46 18.74 0.32
N PHE A 309 -11.38 19.39 1.48
CA PHE A 309 -10.77 18.79 2.66
C PHE A 309 -11.58 17.63 3.24
N ILE A 310 -12.91 17.64 3.15
CA ILE A 310 -13.72 16.48 3.53
C ILE A 310 -13.36 15.27 2.67
N CYS A 311 -13.27 15.44 1.34
CA CYS A 311 -12.83 14.37 0.44
C CYS A 311 -11.41 13.91 0.77
N HIS A 312 -10.50 14.85 1.07
CA HIS A 312 -9.11 14.56 1.39
C HIS A 312 -8.95 13.78 2.71
N ILE A 313 -9.67 14.16 3.78
CA ILE A 313 -9.70 13.41 5.06
C ILE A 313 -10.22 12.00 4.84
N LEU A 314 -11.32 11.84 4.09
CA LEU A 314 -11.87 10.51 3.80
C LEU A 314 -10.87 9.64 3.01
N ALA A 315 -10.15 10.23 2.07
CA ALA A 315 -9.07 9.55 1.34
C ALA A 315 -7.94 9.13 2.30
N CYS A 316 -7.48 10.03 3.18
CA CYS A 316 -6.43 9.74 4.17
C CYS A 316 -6.84 8.64 5.15
N LEU A 317 -8.07 8.69 5.70
CA LEU A 317 -8.60 7.67 6.60
C LEU A 317 -8.72 6.31 5.90
N CYS A 318 -9.22 6.29 4.67
CA CYS A 318 -9.32 5.08 3.87
C CYS A 318 -7.92 4.47 3.59
N GLN A 319 -6.95 5.31 3.23
CA GLN A 319 -5.59 4.88 2.95
C GLN A 319 -4.89 4.33 4.20
N LEU A 320 -5.00 5.04 5.32
CA LEU A 320 -4.43 4.61 6.61
C LEU A 320 -5.06 3.29 7.07
N LEU A 321 -6.38 3.13 6.93
CA LEU A 321 -7.08 1.88 7.25
C LEU A 321 -6.62 0.74 6.36
N MET A 322 -6.56 0.95 5.04
CA MET A 322 -6.10 -0.05 4.08
C MET A 322 -4.68 -0.51 4.42
N PHE A 323 -3.78 0.44 4.66
CA PHE A 323 -2.38 0.19 4.96
C PHE A 323 -2.22 -0.59 6.28
N THR A 324 -2.80 -0.11 7.37
CA THR A 324 -2.70 -0.75 8.69
C THR A 324 -3.37 -2.12 8.73
N TYR A 325 -4.54 -2.28 8.09
CA TYR A 325 -5.22 -3.57 7.94
C TYR A 325 -4.37 -4.59 7.18
N SER A 326 -3.68 -4.16 6.12
CA SER A 326 -2.81 -5.04 5.34
C SER A 326 -1.62 -5.55 6.17
N CYS A 327 -1.04 -4.69 7.02
CA CYS A 327 0.05 -5.06 7.95
C CYS A 327 -0.45 -5.99 9.06
N ASP A 328 -1.61 -5.69 9.65
CA ASP A 328 -2.26 -6.52 10.68
C ASP A 328 -2.55 -7.94 10.17
N CYS A 329 -2.96 -8.07 8.90
CA CYS A 329 -3.16 -9.37 8.28
C CYS A 329 -1.85 -10.19 8.22
N ILE A 330 -0.70 -9.58 7.97
CA ILE A 330 0.59 -10.30 8.00
C ILE A 330 0.89 -10.79 9.43
N ILE A 331 0.69 -9.93 10.43
CA ILE A 331 0.93 -10.27 11.84
C ILE A 331 0.05 -11.46 12.25
N ARG A 332 -1.26 -11.38 11.99
CA ARG A 332 -2.22 -12.43 12.35
C ARG A 332 -1.96 -13.74 11.62
N GLU A 333 -1.76 -13.69 10.30
CA GLU A 333 -1.59 -14.91 9.49
C GLU A 333 -0.22 -15.55 9.70
N SER A 334 0.83 -14.79 9.98
CA SER A 334 2.14 -15.36 10.33
C SER A 334 2.14 -16.00 11.72
N GLY A 335 1.51 -15.38 12.72
CA GLY A 335 1.36 -15.96 14.06
C GLY A 335 0.49 -17.24 14.08
N SER A 336 -0.55 -17.29 13.24
CA SER A 336 -1.48 -18.42 13.17
C SER A 336 -0.86 -19.72 12.63
N ILE A 337 0.36 -19.67 12.09
CA ILE A 337 1.13 -20.86 11.68
C ILE A 337 1.40 -21.77 12.87
N ALA A 338 1.64 -21.22 14.07
CA ALA A 338 1.85 -22.03 15.28
C ALA A 338 0.63 -22.93 15.56
N THR A 339 -0.57 -22.33 15.50
CA THR A 339 -1.84 -23.04 15.70
C THR A 339 -2.09 -24.07 14.61
N ALA A 340 -1.78 -23.75 13.34
CA ALA A 340 -1.91 -24.68 12.23
C ALA A 340 -0.94 -25.86 12.34
N ALA A 341 0.31 -25.60 12.74
CA ALA A 341 1.33 -26.61 13.00
C ALA A 341 0.90 -27.55 14.14
N TYR A 342 0.35 -27.01 15.22
CA TYR A 342 -0.16 -27.80 16.33
C TYR A 342 -1.33 -28.72 15.92
N LYS A 343 -2.21 -28.27 15.02
CA LYS A 343 -3.33 -29.06 14.49
C LYS A 343 -2.92 -30.13 13.47
N GLY A 344 -1.67 -30.15 13.02
CA GLY A 344 -1.19 -31.10 12.01
C GLY A 344 -1.13 -32.56 12.51
N PRO A 345 -0.89 -33.55 11.62
CA PRO A 345 -0.95 -34.99 11.92
C PRO A 345 0.21 -35.55 12.77
N TRP A 346 0.98 -34.70 13.47
CA TRP A 346 2.23 -35.10 14.14
C TRP A 346 2.04 -36.19 15.22
N LEU A 347 0.84 -36.28 15.80
CA LEU A 347 0.45 -37.32 16.76
C LEU A 347 0.35 -38.71 16.14
N VAL A 348 -0.15 -38.80 14.89
CA VAL A 348 -0.47 -40.07 14.20
C VAL A 348 0.77 -40.67 13.53
N LEU A 349 1.86 -39.91 13.40
CA LEU A 349 3.09 -40.37 12.78
C LEU A 349 3.85 -41.39 13.65
N PRO A 350 4.36 -42.50 13.06
CA PRO A 350 5.14 -43.51 13.78
C PRO A 350 6.45 -42.94 14.33
N MET A 351 6.97 -43.52 15.41
CA MET A 351 8.25 -43.15 16.04
C MET A 351 9.49 -43.62 15.25
N SER A 352 9.40 -43.60 13.92
CA SER A 352 10.54 -43.80 13.02
C SER A 352 11.51 -42.62 13.11
N THR A 353 12.70 -42.74 12.51
CA THR A 353 13.67 -41.64 12.41
C THR A 353 13.03 -40.37 11.83
N SER A 354 12.28 -40.48 10.74
CA SER A 354 11.59 -39.35 10.10
C SER A 354 10.46 -38.77 10.94
N GLY A 355 9.69 -39.60 11.67
CA GLY A 355 8.68 -39.10 12.60
C GLY A 355 9.27 -38.29 13.75
N ARG A 356 10.40 -38.74 14.31
CA ARG A 356 11.14 -37.98 15.34
C ARG A 356 11.72 -36.66 14.81
N MET A 357 12.27 -36.67 13.59
CA MET A 357 12.78 -35.45 12.96
C MET A 357 11.65 -34.45 12.69
N MET A 358 10.51 -34.91 12.17
CA MET A 358 9.35 -34.06 11.91
C MET A 358 8.82 -33.40 13.18
N ARG A 359 8.74 -34.12 14.31
CA ARG A 359 8.32 -33.54 15.60
C ARG A 359 9.28 -32.44 16.08
N LYS A 360 10.60 -32.68 15.98
CA LYS A 360 11.62 -31.67 16.30
C LYS A 360 11.47 -30.42 15.42
N ASP A 361 11.35 -30.61 14.11
CA ASP A 361 11.21 -29.51 13.16
C ASP A 361 9.87 -28.76 13.34
N LEU A 362 8.80 -29.46 13.71
CA LEU A 362 7.51 -28.85 14.05
C LEU A 362 7.61 -27.95 15.28
N THR A 363 8.30 -28.41 16.34
CA THR A 363 8.55 -27.58 17.53
C THR A 363 9.31 -26.30 17.16
N LEU A 364 10.32 -26.40 16.27
CA LEU A 364 11.04 -25.22 15.78
C LEU A 364 10.15 -24.25 15.00
N ILE A 365 9.25 -24.75 14.15
CA ILE A 365 8.29 -23.90 13.45
C ILE A 365 7.36 -23.20 14.44
N ILE A 366 6.80 -23.93 15.42
CA ILE A 366 5.91 -23.34 16.42
C ILE A 366 6.65 -22.24 17.18
N LEU A 367 7.85 -22.51 17.68
CA LEU A 367 8.68 -21.53 18.39
C LEU A 367 8.98 -20.31 17.51
N ARG A 368 9.32 -20.50 16.23
CA ARG A 368 9.56 -19.39 15.30
C ARG A 368 8.29 -18.59 15.03
N SER A 369 7.14 -19.23 14.90
CA SER A 369 5.86 -18.57 14.58
C SER A 369 5.30 -17.74 15.74
N HIS A 370 5.78 -17.94 16.97
CA HIS A 370 5.49 -17.04 18.10
C HIS A 370 6.08 -15.64 17.93
N ILE A 371 7.04 -15.46 17.02
CA ILE A 371 7.54 -14.15 16.61
C ILE A 371 6.89 -13.82 15.25
N PRO A 372 5.74 -13.12 15.22
CA PRO A 372 5.04 -12.84 13.98
C PRO A 372 5.90 -11.96 13.06
N CYS A 373 5.69 -12.09 11.75
CA CYS A 373 6.23 -11.15 10.80
C CYS A 373 5.45 -9.83 10.92
N CYS A 374 6.16 -8.72 11.06
CA CYS A 374 5.56 -7.40 11.16
C CYS A 374 6.36 -6.41 10.30
N LEU A 375 5.73 -5.31 9.93
CA LEU A 375 6.41 -4.19 9.30
C LEU A 375 6.53 -3.07 10.34
N THR A 376 7.70 -2.46 10.42
CA THR A 376 7.98 -1.39 11.39
C THR A 376 8.33 -0.08 10.69
N GLY A 377 8.03 1.04 11.35
CA GLY A 377 8.53 2.35 10.96
C GLY A 377 9.97 2.52 11.42
N LYS A 378 10.96 2.04 10.65
CA LYS A 378 12.39 2.04 11.01
C LYS A 378 12.70 1.47 12.42
N GLY A 379 11.88 0.52 12.90
CA GLY A 379 12.02 -0.06 14.24
C GLY A 379 11.45 0.77 15.40
N PHE A 380 10.88 1.97 15.17
CA PHE A 380 10.27 2.77 16.24
C PHE A 380 8.96 2.19 16.76
N PHE A 381 8.12 1.67 15.86
CA PHE A 381 6.83 1.08 16.20
C PHE A 381 6.45 0.03 15.16
N VAL A 382 5.65 -0.94 15.60
CA VAL A 382 5.03 -1.95 14.75
C VAL A 382 3.74 -1.38 14.16
N VAL A 383 3.51 -1.60 12.87
CA VAL A 383 2.27 -1.19 12.21
C VAL A 383 1.20 -2.28 12.37
N SER A 384 0.10 -1.93 13.03
CA SER A 384 -1.08 -2.77 13.20
C SER A 384 -2.36 -1.93 13.14
N LEU A 385 -3.52 -2.55 13.32
CA LEU A 385 -4.79 -1.82 13.45
C LEU A 385 -4.83 -0.93 14.72
N GLU A 386 -4.00 -1.20 15.73
CA GLU A 386 -3.83 -0.32 16.89
C GLU A 386 -3.09 0.98 16.51
N THR A 387 -2.19 0.92 15.53
CA THR A 387 -1.54 2.12 14.98
C THR A 387 -2.57 3.05 14.33
N TYR A 388 -3.61 2.50 13.68
CA TYR A 388 -4.69 3.29 13.12
C TYR A 388 -5.41 4.10 14.21
N THR A 389 -5.85 3.46 15.29
CA THR A 389 -6.54 4.14 16.39
C THR A 389 -5.64 5.14 17.11
N SER A 390 -4.36 4.81 17.29
CA SER A 390 -3.36 5.73 17.85
C SER A 390 -3.20 6.99 17.01
N VAL A 391 -3.03 6.86 15.68
CA VAL A 391 -2.91 8.00 14.75
C VAL A 391 -4.13 8.91 14.81
N LEU A 392 -5.35 8.34 14.82
CA LEU A 392 -6.59 9.11 14.93
C LEU A 392 -6.68 9.84 16.28
N SER A 393 -6.29 9.18 17.38
CA SER A 393 -6.28 9.79 18.71
C SER A 393 -5.29 10.96 18.80
N THR A 394 -4.09 10.79 18.24
CA THR A 394 -3.08 11.84 18.15
C THR A 394 -3.56 13.02 17.30
N ALA A 395 -4.16 12.76 16.15
CA ALA A 395 -4.74 13.81 15.29
C ALA A 395 -5.86 14.58 16.01
N ALA A 396 -6.76 13.88 16.71
CA ALA A 396 -7.83 14.51 17.50
C ALA A 396 -7.29 15.35 18.66
N SER A 397 -6.20 14.90 19.30
CA SER A 397 -5.54 15.63 20.39
C SER A 397 -4.89 16.92 19.88
N TYR A 398 -4.17 16.87 18.75
CA TYR A 398 -3.61 18.08 18.14
C TYR A 398 -4.70 19.02 17.63
N PHE A 399 -5.78 18.48 17.05
CA PHE A 399 -6.93 19.28 16.63
C PHE A 399 -7.58 20.03 17.82
N THR A 400 -7.76 19.36 18.96
CA THR A 400 -8.33 19.99 20.16
C THR A 400 -7.41 21.06 20.75
N LEU A 401 -6.09 20.86 20.71
CA LEU A 401 -5.11 21.87 21.10
C LEU A 401 -5.15 23.10 20.19
N LEU A 402 -5.22 22.92 18.87
CA LEU A 402 -5.37 24.01 17.92
C LEU A 402 -6.65 24.80 18.18
N ARG A 403 -7.77 24.08 18.42
CA ARG A 403 -9.06 24.71 18.73
C ARG A 403 -9.03 25.54 20.02
N GLN A 404 -8.42 25.03 21.08
CA GLN A 404 -8.34 25.74 22.37
C GLN A 404 -7.57 27.05 22.27
N ARG A 405 -6.58 27.15 21.38
CA ARG A 405 -5.79 28.37 21.19
C ARG A 405 -6.57 29.49 20.49
N GLU A 406 -7.60 29.15 19.73
CA GLU A 406 -8.40 30.12 18.95
C GLU A 406 -9.70 30.54 19.63
N THR A 407 -10.20 29.76 20.57
CA THR A 407 -11.28 30.23 21.44
C THR A 407 -10.73 31.30 22.39
N PRO A 408 -11.23 32.55 22.33
CA PRO A 408 -10.71 33.68 23.12
C PRO A 408 -10.87 33.51 24.63
#